data_AF-A0A367KG41-F1
#
_entry.id   AF-A0A367KG41-F1
#
_cell.length_a   1.000
_cell.length_b   1.000
_cell.length_c   1.000
_cell.angle_alpha   90.00
_cell.angle_beta   90.00
_cell.angle_gamma   90.00
#
_symmetry.space_group_name_H-M   'P 1'
#
loop_
_entity.id
_entity.type
_entity.pdbx_description
1 polymer ?
#
loop_
_entity_poly.entity_id
_entity_poly.type
_entity_poly.pdbx_seq_one_letter_code
_entity_poly.pdbx_strand_id
1 'polypeptide(L)'
;MKFGTEFNSKINEPWRASYIQYNRLNAQLKNQRTWTDKDKINFQQQIESELKKVYGFVQARLDALKQRVDKCDTLLKKKKTAITYDAVADSLAEILIDVDDLTKFHELNLAGFDKITKKHDKQTQGGLRTVYFNQLLETYPLDKQRFDVLMVRISDMHDL
;
A
#
# COMPACT_ATOMS: atom_id res chain seq x y z
N MET A 1 -9.32 19.94 8.18
CA MET A 1 -8.58 19.05 9.11
C MET A 1 -7.13 18.89 8.64
N LYS A 2 -6.17 18.67 9.56
CA LYS A 2 -4.76 18.45 9.19
C LYS A 2 -4.60 16.98 8.78
N PHE A 3 -4.27 16.72 7.50
CA PHE A 3 -4.17 15.36 6.95
C PHE A 3 -3.30 14.40 7.78
N GLY A 4 -2.23 14.88 8.43
CA GLY A 4 -1.39 13.99 9.28
C GLY A 4 -2.10 13.38 10.49
N THR A 5 -3.12 14.07 11.03
CA THR A 5 -3.96 13.54 12.11
C THR A 5 -4.94 12.49 11.56
N GLU A 6 -5.56 12.80 10.42
CA GLU A 6 -6.47 11.88 9.72
C GLU A 6 -5.75 10.61 9.24
N PHE A 7 -4.50 10.76 8.77
CA PHE A 7 -3.66 9.65 8.37
C PHE A 7 -3.42 8.70 9.55
N ASN A 8 -3.00 9.23 10.70
CA ASN A 8 -2.78 8.41 11.89
C ASN A 8 -4.04 7.70 12.39
N SER A 9 -5.21 8.33 12.32
CA SER A 9 -6.46 7.69 12.75
C SER A 9 -6.91 6.53 11.85
N LYS A 10 -6.37 6.45 10.63
CA LYS A 10 -6.69 5.41 9.63
C LYS A 10 -5.59 4.33 9.54
N ILE A 11 -4.57 4.38 10.40
CA ILE A 11 -3.51 3.37 10.43
C ILE A 11 -4.04 2.06 11.00
N ASN A 12 -3.83 0.97 10.27
CA ASN A 12 -3.90 -0.38 10.82
C ASN A 12 -2.65 -0.59 11.71
N GLU A 13 -2.82 -0.62 13.03
CA GLU A 13 -1.73 -0.63 14.01
C GLU A 13 -0.71 -1.77 13.81
N PRO A 14 -1.14 -3.04 13.59
CA PRO A 14 -0.25 -4.12 13.17
C PRO A 14 0.72 -3.80 12.02
N TRP A 15 0.36 -2.88 11.12
CA TRP A 15 1.15 -2.53 9.93
C TRP A 15 1.79 -1.14 10.01
N ARG A 16 1.73 -0.46 11.17
CA ARG A 16 2.19 0.93 11.36
C ARG A 16 3.59 1.20 10.79
N ALA A 17 4.54 0.27 11.01
CA ALA A 17 5.92 0.42 10.53
C ALA A 17 6.04 0.42 8.99
N SER A 18 5.12 -0.27 8.32
CA SER A 18 5.09 -0.41 6.86
C SER A 18 4.49 0.80 6.16
N TYR A 19 3.69 1.62 6.86
CA TYR A 19 3.17 2.88 6.30
C TYR A 19 4.29 3.89 6.03
N ILE A 20 4.03 4.78 5.06
CA ILE A 20 4.81 6.00 4.88
C ILE A 20 4.86 6.77 6.21
N GLN A 21 6.06 7.16 6.63
CA GLN A 21 6.29 7.96 7.83
C GLN A 21 5.93 9.44 7.59
N TYR A 22 4.67 9.69 7.23
CA TYR A 22 4.16 10.98 6.77
C TYR A 22 4.42 12.10 7.78
N ASN A 23 4.17 11.86 9.08
CA ASN A 23 4.34 12.89 10.10
C ASN A 23 5.81 13.27 10.32
N ARG A 24 6.74 12.30 10.19
CA ARG A 24 8.18 12.56 10.24
C ARG A 24 8.63 13.43 9.06
N LEU A 25 8.24 13.05 7.84
CA LEU A 25 8.54 13.80 6.61
C LEU A 25 7.94 15.22 6.68
N ASN A 26 6.68 15.32 7.12
CA ASN A 26 5.97 16.59 7.28
C ASN A 26 6.59 17.49 8.36
N ALA A 27 7.19 16.94 9.41
CA ALA A 27 7.92 17.71 10.41
C ALA A 27 9.24 18.26 9.86
N GLN A 28 10.00 17.43 9.12
CA GLN A 28 11.21 17.88 8.42
C GLN A 28 10.90 19.06 7.49
N LEU A 29 9.83 18.93 6.70
CA LEU A 29 9.31 19.99 5.82
C LEU A 29 8.92 21.30 6.52
N LYS A 30 8.54 21.26 7.80
CA LYS A 30 8.17 22.45 8.58
C LYS A 30 9.34 23.10 9.30
N ASN A 31 10.28 22.30 9.78
CA ASN A 31 11.39 22.77 10.60
C ASN A 31 12.49 23.41 9.75
N GLN A 32 12.56 23.05 8.47
CA GLN A 32 13.55 23.56 7.55
C GLN A 32 13.14 24.91 6.95
N ARG A 33 13.88 25.96 7.29
CA ARG A 33 13.64 27.33 6.79
C ARG A 33 14.27 27.58 5.42
N THR A 34 15.42 26.95 5.15
CA THR A 34 16.17 27.10 3.90
C THR A 34 16.48 25.72 3.32
N TRP A 35 16.23 25.55 2.03
CA TRP A 35 16.43 24.30 1.31
C TRP A 35 17.64 24.37 0.40
N THR A 36 18.71 23.66 0.78
CA THR A 36 19.86 23.48 -0.11
C THR A 36 19.60 22.34 -1.10
N ASP A 37 20.39 22.26 -2.17
CA ASP A 37 20.26 21.17 -3.13
C ASP A 37 20.58 19.81 -2.49
N LYS A 38 21.50 19.78 -1.51
CA LYS A 38 21.77 18.58 -0.71
C LYS A 38 20.54 18.12 0.07
N ASP A 39 19.78 19.05 0.63
CA ASP A 39 18.55 18.73 1.37
C ASP A 39 17.46 18.18 0.45
N LYS A 40 17.33 18.73 -0.76
CA LYS A 40 16.40 18.24 -1.78
C LYS A 40 16.73 16.80 -2.17
N ILE A 41 18.01 16.51 -2.43
CA ILE A 41 18.49 15.16 -2.76
C ILE A 41 18.22 14.19 -1.59
N ASN A 42 18.57 14.59 -0.36
CA ASN A 42 18.34 13.79 0.83
C ASN A 42 16.84 13.49 1.04
N PHE A 43 15.98 14.47 0.80
CA PHE A 43 14.53 14.29 0.94
C PHE A 43 13.98 13.36 -0.16
N GLN A 44 14.44 13.50 -1.40
CA GLN A 44 14.09 12.60 -2.49
C GLN A 44 14.47 11.14 -2.17
N GLN A 45 15.68 10.90 -1.66
CA GLN A 45 16.12 9.56 -1.25
C GLN A 45 15.26 8.98 -0.12
N GLN A 46 14.81 9.82 0.83
CA GLN A 46 13.88 9.37 1.86
C GLN A 46 12.52 8.98 1.29
N ILE A 47 11.99 9.73 0.31
CA ILE A 47 10.74 9.39 -0.37
C ILE A 47 10.88 8.08 -1.14
N GLU A 48 11.99 7.88 -1.84
CA GLU A 48 12.28 6.62 -2.53
C GLU A 48 12.36 5.44 -1.55
N SER A 49 13.08 5.59 -0.44
CA SER A 49 13.18 4.54 0.58
C SER A 49 11.83 4.18 1.19
N GLU A 50 10.99 5.18 1.47
CA GLU A 50 9.64 4.96 1.97
C GLU A 50 8.75 4.30 0.92
N LEU A 51 8.87 4.67 -0.35
CA LEU A 51 8.14 4.06 -1.46
C LEU A 51 8.52 2.59 -1.62
N LYS A 52 9.82 2.28 -1.65
CA LYS A 52 10.34 0.90 -1.73
C LYS A 52 9.80 0.05 -0.59
N LYS A 53 9.77 0.58 0.64
CA LYS A 53 9.23 -0.11 1.82
C LYS A 53 7.74 -0.43 1.65
N VAL A 54 6.93 0.57 1.32
CA VAL A 54 5.48 0.40 1.13
C VAL A 54 5.20 -0.57 0.00
N TYR A 55 5.88 -0.42 -1.13
CA TYR A 55 5.74 -1.28 -2.30
C TYR A 55 6.10 -2.74 -1.96
N GLY A 56 7.24 -2.98 -1.31
CA GLY A 56 7.65 -4.31 -0.89
C GLY A 56 6.65 -4.97 0.06
N PHE A 57 6.05 -4.20 0.98
CA PHE A 57 5.01 -4.70 1.87
C PHE A 57 3.74 -5.11 1.10
N VAL A 58 3.28 -4.29 0.17
CA VAL A 58 2.09 -4.59 -0.66
C VAL A 58 2.32 -5.84 -1.50
N GLN A 59 3.47 -5.96 -2.16
CA GLN A 59 3.84 -7.13 -2.95
C GLN A 59 3.84 -8.42 -2.12
N ALA A 60 4.53 -8.41 -0.98
CA ALA A 60 4.59 -9.57 -0.10
C ALA A 60 3.21 -10.02 0.40
N ARG A 61 2.32 -9.07 0.72
CA ARG A 61 0.96 -9.38 1.15
C ARG A 61 0.08 -9.90 0.01
N LEU A 62 0.15 -9.30 -1.17
CA LEU A 62 -0.56 -9.78 -2.35
C LEU A 62 -0.16 -11.22 -2.70
N ASP A 63 1.13 -11.54 -2.65
CA ASP A 63 1.60 -12.89 -2.96
C ASP A 63 1.17 -13.91 -1.91
N ALA A 64 1.17 -13.55 -0.63
CA ALA A 64 0.63 -14.39 0.43
C ALA A 64 -0.88 -14.67 0.24
N LEU A 65 -1.66 -13.66 -0.17
CA LEU A 65 -3.09 -13.80 -0.45
C LEU A 65 -3.34 -14.69 -1.67
N LYS A 66 -2.59 -14.51 -2.77
CA LYS A 66 -2.64 -15.39 -3.94
C LYS A 66 -2.39 -16.85 -3.56
N GLN A 67 -1.36 -17.11 -2.76
CA GLN A 67 -1.04 -18.48 -2.32
C GLN A 67 -2.16 -19.09 -1.47
N ARG A 68 -2.86 -18.30 -0.65
CA ARG A 68 -4.03 -18.78 0.11
C ARG A 68 -5.21 -19.11 -0.81
N VAL A 69 -5.47 -18.26 -1.80
CA VAL A 69 -6.48 -18.51 -2.84
C VAL A 69 -6.16 -19.79 -3.63
N ASP A 70 -4.91 -19.97 -4.06
CA ASP A 70 -4.47 -21.17 -4.80
C ASP A 70 -4.64 -22.46 -3.97
N LYS A 71 -4.42 -22.40 -2.65
CA LYS A 71 -4.67 -23.52 -1.75
C LYS A 71 -6.16 -23.86 -1.67
N CYS A 72 -7.03 -22.86 -1.57
CA CYS A 72 -8.48 -23.07 -1.56
C CYS A 72 -8.95 -23.75 -2.85
N ASP A 73 -8.51 -23.24 -4.01
CA ASP A 73 -8.82 -23.83 -5.32
C ASP A 73 -8.33 -25.28 -5.43
N THR A 74 -7.11 -25.56 -4.95
CA THR A 74 -6.56 -26.93 -4.94
C THR A 74 -7.38 -27.87 -4.05
N LEU A 75 -7.88 -27.40 -2.90
CA LEU A 75 -8.71 -28.20 -2.01
C LEU A 75 -10.07 -28.53 -2.64
N LEU A 76 -10.73 -27.54 -3.25
CA LEU A 76 -12.01 -27.74 -3.96
C LEU A 76 -11.87 -28.72 -5.15
N LYS A 77 -10.74 -28.69 -5.86
CA LYS A 77 -10.46 -29.64 -6.96
C LYS A 77 -10.21 -31.07 -6.47
N LYS A 78 -9.58 -31.25 -5.31
CA LYS A 78 -9.20 -32.58 -4.78
C LYS A 78 -10.34 -33.29 -4.04
N LYS A 79 -11.15 -32.55 -3.28
CA LYS A 79 -12.16 -33.15 -2.40
C LYS A 79 -13.42 -32.28 -2.35
N LYS A 80 -14.50 -32.75 -2.96
CA LYS A 80 -15.81 -32.09 -2.93
C LYS A 80 -16.69 -32.77 -1.88
N THR A 81 -16.60 -32.30 -0.63
CA THR A 81 -17.49 -32.72 0.46
C THR A 81 -18.02 -31.48 1.17
N ALA A 82 -19.24 -31.52 1.72
CA ALA A 82 -19.87 -30.36 2.37
C ALA A 82 -18.93 -29.69 3.41
N ILE A 83 -18.25 -30.50 4.23
CA ILE A 83 -17.27 -30.02 5.22
C ILE A 83 -16.10 -29.27 4.56
N THR A 84 -15.67 -29.67 3.36
CA THR A 84 -14.60 -28.99 2.61
C THR A 84 -15.10 -27.66 2.03
N TYR A 85 -16.36 -27.59 1.61
CA TYR A 85 -16.95 -26.33 1.14
C TYR A 85 -17.04 -25.31 2.27
N ASP A 86 -17.56 -25.69 3.44
CA ASP A 86 -17.68 -24.79 4.59
C ASP A 86 -16.31 -24.25 5.01
N ALA A 87 -15.29 -25.11 5.13
CA ALA A 87 -13.94 -24.69 5.51
C ALA A 87 -13.27 -23.77 4.47
N VAL A 88 -13.56 -23.98 3.17
CA VAL A 88 -13.08 -23.09 2.12
C VAL A 88 -13.82 -21.75 2.16
N ALA A 89 -15.13 -21.74 2.36
CA ALA A 89 -15.92 -20.51 2.49
C ALA A 89 -15.40 -19.62 3.63
N ASP A 90 -15.14 -20.20 4.81
CA ASP A 90 -14.53 -19.49 5.94
C ASP A 90 -13.16 -18.90 5.57
N SER A 91 -12.32 -19.68 4.89
CA SER A 91 -11.00 -19.23 4.43
C SER A 91 -11.09 -18.08 3.42
N LEU A 92 -12.07 -18.13 2.51
CA LEU A 92 -12.30 -17.07 1.53
C LEU A 92 -12.80 -15.78 2.20
N ALA A 93 -13.70 -15.88 3.19
CA ALA A 93 -14.16 -14.74 3.97
C ALA A 93 -13.00 -14.03 4.69
N GLU A 94 -12.08 -14.78 5.29
CA GLU A 94 -10.87 -14.21 5.89
C GLU A 94 -9.96 -13.51 4.86
N ILE A 95 -9.79 -14.12 3.67
CA ILE A 95 -8.99 -13.52 2.58
C ILE A 95 -9.63 -12.20 2.13
N LEU A 96 -10.96 -12.12 2.03
CA LEU A 96 -11.66 -10.89 1.66
C LEU A 96 -11.41 -9.76 2.67
N ILE A 97 -11.42 -10.07 3.97
CA ILE A 97 -11.11 -9.10 5.02
C ILE A 97 -9.67 -8.60 4.86
N ASP A 98 -8.71 -9.50 4.64
CA ASP A 98 -7.31 -9.11 4.45
C ASP A 98 -7.08 -8.29 3.16
N VAL A 99 -7.82 -8.58 2.08
CA VAL A 99 -7.78 -7.79 0.84
C VAL A 99 -8.31 -6.38 1.08
N ASP A 100 -9.43 -6.24 1.81
CA ASP A 100 -10.00 -4.93 2.16
C ASP A 100 -9.03 -4.10 3.01
N ASP A 101 -8.44 -4.70 4.05
CA ASP A 101 -7.43 -4.04 4.88
C ASP A 101 -6.21 -3.62 4.06
N LEU A 102 -5.72 -4.49 3.16
CA LEU A 102 -4.59 -4.18 2.29
C LEU A 102 -4.92 -3.07 1.29
N THR A 103 -6.15 -3.02 0.79
CA THR A 103 -6.63 -1.96 -0.10
C THR A 103 -6.64 -0.62 0.63
N LYS A 104 -7.20 -0.56 1.85
CA LYS A 104 -7.17 0.64 2.69
C LYS A 104 -5.76 1.10 3.01
N PHE A 105 -4.85 0.16 3.33
CA PHE A 105 -3.43 0.45 3.51
C PHE A 105 -2.84 1.09 2.25
N HIS A 106 -3.08 0.48 1.09
CA HIS A 106 -2.54 0.91 -0.18
C HIS A 106 -3.00 2.33 -0.57
N GLU A 107 -4.31 2.59 -0.51
CA GLU A 107 -4.91 3.90 -0.82
C GLU A 107 -4.40 5.00 0.11
N LEU A 108 -4.32 4.72 1.42
CA LEU A 108 -3.84 5.70 2.39
C LEU A 108 -2.38 6.09 2.13
N ASN A 109 -1.54 5.13 1.74
CA ASN A 109 -0.15 5.38 1.39
C ASN A 109 -0.03 6.18 0.08
N LEU A 110 -0.79 5.85 -0.97
CA LEU A 110 -0.81 6.63 -2.22
C LEU A 110 -1.18 8.09 -1.96
N ALA A 111 -2.24 8.32 -1.16
CA ALA A 111 -2.63 9.67 -0.75
C ALA A 111 -1.53 10.37 0.07
N GLY A 112 -0.81 9.62 0.92
CA GLY A 112 0.33 10.11 1.69
C GLY A 112 1.48 10.59 0.80
N PHE A 113 1.87 9.80 -0.21
CA PHE A 113 2.92 10.16 -1.17
C PHE A 113 2.54 11.37 -2.03
N ASP A 114 1.34 11.41 -2.61
CA ASP A 114 0.91 12.56 -3.41
C ASP A 114 0.86 13.85 -2.56
N LYS A 115 0.38 13.77 -1.31
CA LYS A 115 0.34 14.95 -0.43
C LYS A 115 1.72 15.41 0.02
N ILE A 116 2.63 14.51 0.37
CA ILE A 116 3.97 14.91 0.84
C ILE A 116 4.83 15.47 -0.29
N THR A 117 4.75 14.91 -1.51
CA THR A 117 5.46 15.41 -2.69
C THR A 117 4.91 16.77 -3.12
N LYS A 118 3.58 16.93 -3.19
CA LYS A 118 2.94 18.25 -3.41
C LYS A 118 3.36 19.28 -2.36
N LYS A 119 3.48 18.87 -1.10
CA LYS A 119 3.88 19.77 -0.03
C LYS A 119 5.34 20.21 -0.16
N HIS A 120 6.24 19.28 -0.46
CA HIS A 120 7.64 19.58 -0.73
C HIS A 120 7.76 20.62 -1.85
N ASP A 121 7.14 20.39 -3.00
CA ASP A 121 7.27 21.29 -4.16
C ASP A 121 6.76 22.71 -3.87
N LYS A 122 5.68 22.83 -3.07
CA LYS A 122 5.19 24.14 -2.61
C LYS A 122 6.18 24.90 -1.71
N GLN A 123 7.01 24.19 -0.96
CA GLN A 123 7.95 24.82 0.00
C GLN A 123 9.33 25.04 -0.59
N THR A 124 9.75 24.20 -1.54
CA THR A 124 11.12 24.22 -2.08
C THR A 124 11.19 24.77 -3.50
N GLN A 125 10.04 25.03 -4.13
CA GLN A 125 9.92 25.30 -5.58
C GLN A 125 10.58 24.21 -6.45
N GLY A 126 10.72 23.00 -5.90
CA GLY A 126 11.30 21.85 -6.59
C GLY A 126 10.28 21.08 -7.44
N GLY A 127 10.77 20.08 -8.17
CA GLY A 127 9.97 19.18 -9.02
C GLY A 127 9.90 17.74 -8.52
N LEU A 128 9.84 17.53 -7.20
CA LEU A 128 9.86 16.17 -6.61
C LEU A 128 8.61 15.38 -7.00
N ARG A 129 7.46 16.02 -7.15
CA ARG A 129 6.25 15.34 -7.61
C ARG A 129 6.43 14.77 -9.01
N THR A 130 7.07 15.51 -9.92
CA THR A 130 7.38 15.03 -11.26
C THR A 130 8.32 13.83 -11.21
N VAL A 131 9.39 13.90 -10.39
CA VAL A 131 10.30 12.77 -10.17
C VAL A 131 9.56 11.55 -9.61
N TYR A 132 8.65 11.76 -8.67
CA TYR A 132 7.86 10.70 -8.07
C TYR A 132 7.02 9.96 -9.12
N PHE A 133 6.24 10.69 -9.94
CA PHE A 133 5.38 10.07 -10.95
C PHE A 133 6.14 9.48 -12.14
N ASN A 134 7.21 10.14 -12.60
CA ASN A 134 7.88 9.79 -13.84
C ASN A 134 9.10 8.87 -13.65
N GLN A 135 9.61 8.68 -12.43
CA GLN A 135 10.80 7.86 -12.19
C GLN A 135 10.54 6.85 -11.07
N LEU A 136 10.11 7.34 -9.90
CA LEU A 136 9.96 6.46 -8.73
C LEU A 136 8.82 5.45 -8.91
N LEU A 137 7.68 5.84 -9.48
CA LEU A 137 6.59 4.92 -9.80
C LEU A 137 6.88 4.01 -11.00
N GLU A 138 7.82 4.36 -11.88
CA GLU A 138 8.29 3.41 -12.90
C GLU A 138 9.10 2.28 -12.27
N THR A 139 9.91 2.61 -11.26
CA THR A 139 10.76 1.64 -10.54
C THR A 139 9.96 0.82 -9.52
N TYR A 140 9.04 1.47 -8.82
CA TYR A 140 8.19 0.88 -7.79
C TYR A 140 6.72 1.19 -8.10
N PRO A 141 6.07 0.42 -8.99
CA PRO A 141 4.74 0.72 -9.54
C PRO A 141 3.63 0.45 -8.52
N LEU A 142 3.62 1.25 -7.45
CA LEU A 142 2.62 1.20 -6.39
C LEU A 142 1.24 1.57 -6.93
N ASP A 143 1.13 2.49 -7.88
CA ASP A 143 -0.13 2.89 -8.52
C ASP A 143 -0.78 1.80 -9.39
N LYS A 144 -0.01 0.79 -9.81
CA LYS A 144 -0.47 -0.28 -10.71
C LYS A 144 -0.81 -1.59 -9.98
N GLN A 145 -0.95 -1.55 -8.66
CA GLN A 145 -1.25 -2.74 -7.86
C GLN A 145 -2.70 -3.18 -8.10
N ARG A 146 -2.90 -4.43 -8.50
CA ARG A 146 -4.20 -4.99 -8.91
C ARG A 146 -4.79 -5.88 -7.81
N PHE A 147 -5.73 -5.33 -7.06
CA PHE A 147 -6.51 -6.05 -6.02
C PHE A 147 -7.77 -6.70 -6.60
N ASP A 148 -8.32 -6.12 -7.66
CA ASP A 148 -9.53 -6.54 -8.35
C ASP A 148 -9.43 -7.96 -8.93
N VAL A 149 -8.27 -8.34 -9.47
CA VAL A 149 -8.05 -9.68 -10.03
C VAL A 149 -8.21 -10.76 -8.96
N LEU A 150 -7.75 -10.49 -7.74
CA LEU A 150 -7.94 -11.41 -6.60
C LEU A 150 -9.41 -11.47 -6.19
N MET A 151 -10.09 -10.33 -6.13
CA MET A 151 -11.51 -10.26 -5.77
C MET A 151 -12.38 -11.05 -6.74
N VAL A 152 -12.20 -10.88 -8.05
CA VAL A 152 -12.95 -11.63 -9.07
C VAL A 152 -12.74 -13.13 -8.89
N ARG A 153 -11.49 -13.56 -8.69
CA ARG A 153 -11.17 -14.98 -8.48
C ARG A 153 -11.80 -15.54 -7.21
N ILE A 154 -11.90 -14.74 -6.14
CA ILE A 154 -12.58 -15.15 -4.91
C ILE A 154 -14.10 -15.26 -5.14
N SER A 155 -14.71 -14.31 -5.85
CA SER A 155 -16.13 -14.37 -6.22
C SER A 155 -16.46 -15.61 -7.05
N ASP A 156 -15.67 -15.91 -8.08
CA ASP A 156 -15.87 -17.10 -8.92
C ASP A 156 -15.83 -18.42 -8.13
N MET A 157 -15.04 -18.48 -7.05
CA MET A 157 -14.97 -19.66 -6.17
C MET A 157 -16.14 -19.75 -5.19
N HIS A 158 -16.76 -18.62 -4.83
CA HIS A 158 -17.90 -18.58 -3.93
C HIS A 158 -19.21 -18.96 -4.64
N ASP A 159 -19.26 -18.80 -5.96
CA ASP A 159 -20.43 -19.16 -6.80
C ASP A 159 -20.46 -20.66 -7.22
N LEU A 160 -19.44 -21.45 -6.83
CA LEU A 160 -19.27 -22.89 -7.14
C LEU A 160 -19.71 -23.82 -6.01
#